data_AF-A0A7J6WZA9-F1
#
_entry.id   AF-A0A7J6WZA9-F1
#
_cell.length_a   1.000
_cell.length_b   1.000
_cell.length_c   1.000
_cell.angle_alpha   90.00
_cell.angle_beta   90.00
_cell.angle_gamma   90.00
#
_symmetry.space_group_name_H-M   'P 1'
#
loop_
_entity.id
_entity.type
_entity.pdbx_description
1 polymer ?
#
loop_
_entity_poly.entity_id
_entity_poly.type
_entity_poly.pdbx_seq_one_letter_code
_entity_poly.pdbx_strand_id
1 'polypeptide(L)'
;MEATMYTATGWPSVSGEALKTLAGKVSSDYDWLDDAHGFESDVSTDRIRDLDCSANPEADVDVSLYGTAYKAFGGNKEGKEACHAITALCDICSIGSLISNFILPLQSNHISGKNGRVHCSLNINTETGRLSARRPNLQIGCLACA
;
A
#
# COMPACT_ATOMS: atom_id res chain seq x y z
N MET A 1 -4.43 -23.20 -6.25
CA MET A 1 -3.91 -22.12 -5.41
C MET A 1 -4.57 -22.28 -4.06
N GLU A 2 -3.82 -22.64 -3.02
CA GLU A 2 -4.37 -22.78 -1.67
C GLU A 2 -4.18 -21.47 -0.90
N ALA A 3 -5.17 -21.08 -0.11
CA ALA A 3 -5.09 -19.89 0.72
C ALA A 3 -4.31 -20.20 2.00
N THR A 4 -3.42 -19.31 2.40
CA THR A 4 -2.62 -19.47 3.62
C THR A 4 -3.40 -19.11 4.89
N MET A 5 -4.46 -18.30 4.75
CA MET A 5 -5.27 -17.80 5.85
C MET A 5 -6.75 -17.94 5.53
N TYR A 6 -7.54 -18.36 6.52
CA TYR A 6 -8.98 -18.53 6.41
C TYR A 6 -9.70 -17.73 7.50
N THR A 7 -10.91 -17.27 7.19
CA THR A 7 -11.81 -16.64 8.15
C THR A 7 -12.44 -17.69 9.07
N ALA A 8 -13.08 -17.24 10.17
CA ALA A 8 -13.84 -18.14 11.06
C ALA A 8 -14.98 -18.90 10.34
N THR A 9 -15.42 -18.41 9.19
CA THR A 9 -16.43 -19.04 8.34
C THR A 9 -15.83 -20.01 7.30
N GLY A 10 -14.52 -20.23 7.33
CA GLY A 10 -13.81 -21.17 6.45
C GLY A 10 -13.54 -20.64 5.04
N TRP A 11 -13.74 -19.35 4.78
CA TRP A 11 -13.42 -18.73 3.48
C TRP A 11 -11.99 -18.20 3.46
N PRO A 12 -11.31 -18.18 2.30
CA PRO A 12 -10.02 -17.53 2.16
C PRO A 12 -10.05 -16.09 2.68
N SER A 13 -9.08 -15.72 3.52
CA SER A 13 -8.98 -14.37 4.06
C SER A 13 -8.53 -13.39 2.98
N VAL A 14 -9.15 -12.21 2.96
CA VAL A 14 -8.76 -11.04 2.15
C VAL A 14 -8.20 -9.90 3.02
N SER A 15 -7.73 -10.22 4.23
CA SER A 15 -7.09 -9.24 5.12
C SER A 15 -5.80 -8.69 4.50
N GLY A 16 -5.40 -7.47 4.90
CA GLY A 16 -4.14 -6.88 4.44
C GLY A 16 -2.92 -7.76 4.71
N GLU A 17 -2.94 -8.54 5.79
CA GLU A 17 -1.87 -9.51 6.11
C GLU A 17 -1.87 -10.71 5.15
N ALA A 18 -3.05 -11.23 4.80
CA ALA A 18 -3.19 -12.30 3.81
C ALA A 18 -2.72 -11.84 2.42
N LEU A 19 -3.08 -10.61 2.04
CA LEU A 19 -2.64 -10.00 0.77
C LEU A 19 -1.14 -9.70 0.74
N LYS A 20 -0.55 -9.22 1.83
CA LYS A 20 0.91 -9.04 1.95
C LYS A 20 1.65 -10.37 1.85
N THR A 21 1.13 -11.42 2.49
CA THR A 21 1.69 -12.78 2.39
C THR A 21 1.60 -13.32 0.96
N LEU A 22 0.49 -13.03 0.27
CA LEU A 22 0.25 -13.41 -1.12
C LEU A 22 1.24 -12.72 -2.08
N ALA A 23 1.56 -11.44 -1.86
CA ALA A 23 2.47 -10.65 -2.67
C ALA A 23 3.96 -10.93 -2.39
N GLY A 24 4.32 -11.28 -1.15
CA GLY A 24 5.69 -11.49 -0.72
C GLY A 24 6.32 -10.23 -0.10
N LYS A 25 7.65 -10.21 0.02
CA LYS A 25 8.43 -9.11 0.62
C LYS A 25 8.85 -8.08 -0.43
N VAL A 26 7.89 -7.66 -1.24
CA VAL A 26 8.11 -6.76 -2.37
C VAL A 26 7.89 -5.31 -1.90
N SER A 27 8.79 -4.39 -2.22
CA SER A 27 8.55 -2.95 -1.99
C SER A 27 7.48 -2.43 -2.96
N SER A 28 6.62 -1.52 -2.49
CA SER A 28 5.65 -0.82 -3.35
C SER A 28 6.29 0.28 -4.20
N ASP A 29 7.56 0.59 -3.97
CA ASP A 29 8.36 1.47 -4.82
C ASP A 29 8.54 0.81 -6.20
N TYR A 30 7.57 1.06 -7.06
CA TYR A 30 7.64 0.69 -8.47
C TYR A 30 8.45 1.79 -9.18
N ASP A 31 9.73 1.53 -9.42
CA ASP A 31 10.50 2.34 -10.36
C ASP A 31 9.88 2.10 -11.74
N TRP A 32 9.11 3.07 -12.23
CA TRP A 32 8.55 3.10 -13.60
C TRP A 32 9.63 3.31 -14.67
N LEU A 33 10.84 2.79 -14.46
CA LEU A 33 11.93 2.86 -15.40
C LEU A 33 11.86 1.69 -16.38
N ASP A 34 10.85 1.68 -17.24
CA ASP A 34 11.00 1.36 -18.67
C ASP A 34 9.67 1.58 -19.40
N ASP A 35 9.73 1.83 -20.71
CA ASP A 35 8.60 2.06 -21.63
C ASP A 35 8.08 3.51 -21.75
N ALA A 36 8.97 4.50 -21.61
CA ALA A 36 8.75 5.78 -22.31
C ALA A 36 8.96 5.57 -23.81
N HIS A 37 7.88 5.17 -24.51
CA HIS A 37 7.79 5.40 -25.94
C HIS A 37 8.12 6.87 -26.21
N GLY A 38 9.16 7.08 -27.02
CA GLY A 38 9.67 8.40 -27.37
C GLY A 38 8.55 9.32 -27.83
N PHE A 39 8.41 10.45 -27.14
CA PHE A 39 7.79 11.63 -27.74
C PHE A 39 8.74 12.08 -28.86
N GLU A 40 8.46 11.67 -30.09
CA GLU A 40 9.15 12.20 -31.27
C GLU A 40 8.82 13.69 -31.39
N SER A 41 9.68 14.53 -30.81
CA SER A 41 9.77 15.94 -31.19
C SER A 41 10.59 16.00 -32.46
N ASP A 42 9.92 16.26 -33.58
CA ASP A 42 10.50 16.51 -34.89
C ASP A 42 11.49 17.67 -34.84
N VAL A 43 12.79 17.36 -34.76
CA VAL A 43 13.89 18.21 -35.23
C VAL A 43 14.94 17.31 -35.85
N SER A 44 15.06 17.44 -37.17
CA SER A 44 16.03 16.77 -38.02
C SER A 44 17.48 17.12 -37.62
N THR A 45 18.35 16.13 -37.41
CA THR A 45 19.74 16.14 -37.90
C THR A 45 20.28 14.72 -37.98
N ASP A 46 20.54 14.35 -39.21
CA ASP A 46 21.16 13.17 -39.79
C ASP A 46 22.51 12.77 -39.17
N ARG A 47 22.59 11.64 -38.43
CA ARG A 47 23.80 10.80 -38.26
C ARG A 47 23.44 9.34 -37.94
N ILE A 48 23.56 8.48 -38.95
CA ILE A 48 23.63 7.02 -38.79
C ILE A 48 24.86 6.65 -37.95
N ARG A 49 24.64 5.95 -36.84
CA ARG A 49 25.55 4.96 -36.27
C ARG A 49 24.73 3.79 -35.76
N ASP A 50 24.76 2.70 -36.53
CA ASP A 50 24.38 1.36 -36.10
C ASP A 50 25.13 0.99 -34.81
N LEU A 51 24.41 0.67 -33.72
CA LEU A 51 24.99 -0.05 -32.58
C LEU A 51 23.90 -0.74 -31.74
N ASP A 52 23.73 -2.03 -32.05
CA ASP A 52 23.24 -3.14 -31.23
C ASP A 52 22.01 -2.96 -30.32
N CYS A 53 20.94 -3.58 -30.80
CA CYS A 53 19.85 -4.17 -30.03
C CYS A 53 20.38 -5.32 -29.15
N SER A 54 21.06 -5.03 -28.05
CA SER A 54 21.33 -6.03 -27.01
C SER A 54 21.91 -5.40 -25.76
N ALA A 55 21.02 -5.06 -24.84
CA ALA A 55 21.31 -5.16 -23.42
C ALA A 55 19.97 -5.18 -22.68
N ASN A 56 19.32 -6.33 -22.64
CA ASN A 56 18.51 -6.65 -21.47
C ASN A 56 19.49 -6.68 -20.29
N PRO A 57 19.43 -5.78 -19.30
CA PRO A 57 19.74 -6.24 -17.98
C PRO A 57 18.53 -7.10 -17.62
N GLU A 58 18.59 -8.41 -17.91
CA GLU A 58 17.99 -9.36 -16.99
C GLU A 58 18.76 -9.18 -15.68
N ALA A 59 18.43 -8.10 -14.97
CA ALA A 59 18.72 -8.00 -13.57
C ALA A 59 18.12 -9.29 -13.02
N ASP A 60 18.98 -10.12 -12.45
CA ASP A 60 18.64 -11.31 -11.70
C ASP A 60 17.74 -10.85 -10.55
N VAL A 61 16.47 -10.59 -10.87
CA VAL A 61 15.50 -10.09 -9.92
C VAL A 61 15.21 -11.29 -9.05
N ASP A 62 15.69 -11.21 -7.82
CA ASP A 62 15.57 -12.25 -6.83
C ASP A 62 14.10 -12.69 -6.69
N VAL A 63 13.76 -13.78 -7.40
CA VAL A 63 12.41 -14.35 -7.44
C VAL A 63 11.98 -14.76 -6.02
N SER A 64 12.91 -14.89 -5.08
CA SER A 64 12.64 -15.19 -3.67
C SER A 64 11.85 -14.11 -2.94
N LEU A 65 11.85 -12.86 -3.43
CA LEU A 65 11.08 -11.77 -2.83
C LEU A 65 9.58 -11.89 -3.10
N TYR A 66 9.20 -12.52 -4.20
CA TYR A 66 7.82 -12.59 -4.64
C TYR A 66 7.05 -13.75 -4.00
N GLY A 67 5.80 -13.48 -3.64
CA GLY A 67 4.90 -14.43 -3.02
C GLY A 67 4.21 -15.36 -4.00
N THR A 68 3.20 -16.08 -3.52
CA THR A 68 2.42 -17.04 -4.32
C THR A 68 1.65 -16.38 -5.46
N ALA A 69 1.38 -15.07 -5.40
CA ALA A 69 0.76 -14.31 -6.49
C ALA A 69 1.58 -14.40 -7.79
N TYR A 70 2.91 -14.37 -7.70
CA TYR A 70 3.79 -14.38 -8.88
C TYR A 70 3.47 -15.55 -9.82
N LYS A 71 3.38 -16.77 -9.28
CA LYS A 71 3.07 -17.96 -10.06
C LYS A 71 1.62 -18.00 -10.54
N ALA A 72 0.69 -17.40 -9.81
CA ALA A 72 -0.72 -17.43 -10.15
C ALA A 72 -1.11 -16.47 -11.27
N PHE A 73 -0.38 -15.35 -11.40
CA PHE A 73 -0.59 -14.36 -12.45
C PHE A 73 0.30 -14.57 -13.69
N GLY A 74 0.84 -15.78 -13.89
CA GLY A 74 1.58 -16.14 -15.10
C GLY A 74 3.12 -16.01 -15.00
N GLY A 75 3.66 -15.57 -13.87
CA GLY A 75 5.10 -15.39 -13.67
C GLY A 75 5.67 -14.21 -14.46
N ASN A 76 6.98 -14.25 -14.76
CA ASN A 76 7.68 -13.26 -15.59
C ASN A 76 7.38 -11.79 -15.23
N LYS A 77 6.83 -10.99 -16.17
CA LYS A 77 6.55 -9.56 -15.97
C LYS A 77 5.21 -9.38 -15.25
N GLU A 78 4.19 -10.13 -15.67
CA GLU A 78 2.81 -10.06 -15.18
C GLU A 78 2.71 -10.47 -13.69
N GLY A 79 3.43 -11.51 -13.30
CA GLY A 79 3.51 -11.97 -11.91
C GLY A 79 4.22 -10.98 -11.00
N LYS A 80 5.27 -10.28 -11.49
CA LYS A 80 5.95 -9.22 -10.74
C LYS A 80 5.01 -8.05 -10.55
N GLU A 81 4.42 -7.56 -11.64
CA GLU A 81 3.44 -6.48 -11.65
C GLU A 81 2.28 -6.76 -10.68
N ALA A 82 1.74 -7.97 -10.70
CA ALA A 82 0.67 -8.36 -9.78
C ALA A 82 1.09 -8.28 -8.31
N CYS A 83 2.29 -8.73 -7.95
CA CYS A 83 2.78 -8.65 -6.58
C CYS A 83 2.98 -7.20 -6.14
N HIS A 84 3.59 -6.37 -6.99
CA HIS A 84 3.75 -4.94 -6.71
C HIS A 84 2.40 -4.23 -6.56
N ALA A 85 1.42 -4.53 -7.43
CA ALA A 85 0.07 -3.98 -7.36
C ALA A 85 -0.64 -4.34 -6.05
N ILE A 86 -0.50 -5.59 -5.58
CA ILE A 86 -1.09 -6.03 -4.31
C ILE A 86 -0.45 -5.30 -3.11
N THR A 87 0.88 -5.14 -3.09
CA THR A 87 1.56 -4.36 -2.04
C THR A 87 1.09 -2.90 -2.06
N ALA A 88 1.08 -2.26 -3.23
CA ALA A 88 0.63 -0.88 -3.38
C ALA A 88 -0.83 -0.69 -2.95
N LEU A 89 -1.71 -1.66 -3.24
CA LEU A 89 -3.09 -1.66 -2.77
C LEU A 89 -3.17 -1.66 -1.24
N CYS A 90 -2.37 -2.49 -0.57
CA CYS A 90 -2.33 -2.55 0.89
C CYS A 90 -1.89 -1.20 1.50
N ASP A 91 -0.95 -0.51 0.86
CA ASP A 91 -0.46 0.80 1.29
C ASP A 91 -1.53 1.87 1.10
N ILE A 92 -2.20 1.91 -0.06
CA ILE A 92 -3.31 2.84 -0.33
C ILE A 92 -4.46 2.62 0.66
N CYS A 93 -4.80 1.37 0.99
CA CYS A 93 -5.81 1.08 2.02
C CYS A 93 -5.39 1.61 3.40
N SER A 94 -4.12 1.44 3.77
CA SER A 94 -3.56 1.94 5.04
C SER A 94 -3.59 3.47 5.10
N ILE A 95 -3.15 4.13 4.02
CA ILE A 95 -3.17 5.59 3.84
C ILE A 95 -4.62 6.11 3.88
N GLY A 96 -5.54 5.48 3.15
CA GLY A 96 -6.94 5.87 3.10
C GLY A 96 -7.61 5.79 4.47
N SER A 97 -7.27 4.77 5.27
CA SER A 97 -7.72 4.67 6.66
C SER A 97 -7.19 5.82 7.52
N LEU A 98 -5.91 6.18 7.39
CA LEU A 98 -5.33 7.30 8.15
C LEU A 98 -5.95 8.65 7.76
N ILE A 99 -6.15 8.88 6.47
CA ILE A 99 -6.77 10.09 5.95
C ILE A 99 -8.20 10.25 6.46
N SER A 100 -9.02 9.21 6.28
CA SER A 100 -10.46 9.25 6.60
C SER A 100 -10.75 9.26 8.09
N ASN A 101 -9.97 8.56 8.91
CA ASN A 101 -10.23 8.43 10.34
C ASN A 101 -9.53 9.49 11.19
N PHE A 102 -8.38 10.02 10.74
CA PHE A 102 -7.55 10.91 11.55
C PHE A 102 -7.30 12.25 10.89
N ILE A 103 -6.67 12.29 9.71
CA ILE A 103 -6.19 13.55 9.13
C ILE A 103 -7.35 14.50 8.84
N LEU A 104 -8.34 14.06 8.07
CA LEU A 104 -9.47 14.92 7.70
C LEU A 104 -10.37 15.27 8.89
N PRO A 105 -10.76 14.31 9.76
CA PRO A 105 -11.56 14.65 10.93
C PRO A 105 -10.86 15.60 11.90
N LEU A 106 -9.54 15.45 12.11
CA LEU A 106 -8.80 16.29 13.07
C LEU A 106 -8.58 17.73 12.58
N GLN A 107 -8.56 17.93 11.26
CA GLN A 107 -8.44 19.25 10.64
C GLN A 107 -9.77 20.03 10.63
N SER A 108 -10.90 19.40 10.94
CA SER A 108 -12.20 20.06 10.93
C SER A 108 -12.31 21.13 12.02
N ASN A 109 -12.69 22.35 11.64
CA ASN A 109 -12.94 23.45 12.57
C ASN A 109 -13.99 23.14 13.63
N HIS A 110 -14.92 22.21 13.37
CA HIS A 110 -15.99 21.87 14.32
C HIS A 110 -15.48 21.17 15.59
N ILE A 111 -14.30 20.53 15.55
CA ILE A 111 -13.75 19.81 16.71
C ILE A 111 -12.68 20.62 17.46
N SER A 112 -12.25 21.74 16.91
CA SER A 112 -11.26 22.64 17.54
C SER A 112 -11.97 23.57 18.50
N GLY A 113 -11.54 23.57 19.77
CA GLY A 113 -12.04 24.51 20.78
C GLY A 113 -11.58 25.94 20.50
N LYS A 114 -12.15 26.90 21.23
CA LYS A 114 -11.80 28.34 21.12
C LYS A 114 -10.31 28.64 21.33
N ASN A 115 -9.57 27.73 21.94
CA ASN A 115 -8.14 27.82 22.20
C ASN A 115 -7.27 27.11 21.14
N GLY A 116 -7.86 26.66 20.03
CA GLY A 116 -7.15 25.95 18.95
C GLY A 116 -6.74 24.51 19.30
N ARG A 117 -7.24 23.96 20.41
CA ARG A 117 -6.96 22.57 20.83
C ARG A 117 -8.15 21.66 20.53
N VAL A 118 -7.85 20.42 20.19
CA VAL A 118 -8.86 19.36 20.05
C VAL A 118 -9.24 18.83 21.42
N HIS A 119 -10.54 18.80 21.72
CA HIS A 119 -11.08 18.24 22.96
C HIS A 119 -11.83 16.96 22.65
N CYS A 120 -11.58 15.90 23.43
CA CYS A 120 -12.36 14.66 23.35
C CYS A 120 -13.27 14.54 24.57
N SER A 121 -14.39 13.84 24.40
CA SER A 121 -15.22 13.38 25.51
C SER A 121 -14.69 12.06 26.07
N LEU A 122 -14.61 11.95 27.39
CA LEU A 122 -14.21 10.73 28.08
C LEU A 122 -15.44 9.99 28.62
N ASN A 123 -15.52 8.70 28.33
CA ASN A 123 -16.49 7.77 28.90
C ASN A 123 -15.83 6.95 29.99
N ILE A 124 -16.32 7.16 31.21
CA ILE A 124 -15.88 6.54 32.45
C ILE A 124 -16.59 5.20 32.75
N ASN A 125 -17.68 4.90 32.03
CA ASN A 125 -18.58 3.79 32.34
C ASN A 125 -18.25 2.52 31.54
N THR A 126 -16.97 2.18 31.38
CA THR A 126 -16.62 0.89 30.75
C THR A 126 -16.63 -0.23 31.79
N GLU A 127 -17.05 -1.43 31.37
CA GLU A 127 -17.18 -2.60 32.26
C GLU A 127 -15.87 -2.98 32.97
N THR A 128 -14.73 -2.64 32.38
CA THR A 128 -13.39 -2.97 32.89
C THR A 128 -12.75 -1.83 33.70
N GLY A 129 -13.42 -0.68 33.84
CA GLY A 129 -12.86 0.51 34.49
C GLY A 129 -11.86 1.31 33.64
N ARG A 130 -11.61 0.90 32.39
CA ARG A 130 -10.79 1.68 31.43
C ARG A 130 -11.53 2.94 30.98
N LEU A 131 -10.83 4.06 30.85
CA LEU A 131 -11.42 5.24 30.21
C LEU A 131 -11.52 5.01 28.69
N SER A 132 -12.58 5.50 28.06
CA SER A 132 -12.70 5.51 26.59
C SER A 132 -12.93 6.91 26.04
N ALA A 133 -12.30 7.27 24.92
CA ALA A 133 -12.44 8.60 24.31
C ALA A 133 -13.39 8.58 23.09
N ARG A 134 -14.16 9.66 22.90
CA ARG A 134 -15.05 9.86 21.75
C ARG A 134 -15.08 11.32 21.33
N ARG A 135 -15.45 11.57 20.07
CA ARG A 135 -15.63 12.90 19.46
C ARG A 135 -14.41 13.86 19.62
N PRO A 136 -13.25 13.57 19.02
CA PRO A 136 -12.84 12.35 18.33
C PRO A 136 -12.23 11.31 19.30
N ASN A 137 -12.06 10.06 18.86
CA ASN A 137 -11.40 9.03 19.68
C ASN A 137 -9.86 9.18 19.59
N LEU A 138 -9.28 9.90 20.54
CA LEU A 138 -7.84 10.15 20.58
C LEU A 138 -7.01 8.96 21.10
N GLN A 139 -7.63 7.87 21.56
CA GLN A 139 -6.89 6.71 22.08
C GLN A 139 -6.38 5.80 20.97
N ILE A 140 -7.10 5.73 19.84
CA ILE A 140 -6.76 4.81 18.73
C ILE A 140 -5.70 5.41 17.81
N GLY A 141 -5.63 6.73 17.69
CA GLY A 141 -4.62 7.40 16.85
C GLY A 141 -3.19 7.26 17.36
N CYS A 142 -2.99 6.96 18.65
CA CYS A 142 -1.68 6.77 19.26
C CYS A 142 -1.21 5.29 19.24
N LEU A 143 -2.04 4.35 18.80
CA LEU A 143 -1.76 2.91 18.85
C LEU A 143 -1.18 2.33 17.55
N ALA A 144 -0.99 3.14 16.50
CA ALA A 144 -0.48 2.68 15.21
C ALA A 144 1.06 2.48 15.15
N CYS A 145 1.78 2.72 16.26
CA CYS A 145 3.26 2.65 16.31
C CYS A 145 3.80 1.75 17.45
N ALA A 146 3.07 0.72 17.88
CA ALA A 146 3.57 -0.26 18.85
C ALA A 146 3.48 -1.69 18.30
#